data_AF-A0A0F9DUJ6-F1
#
_entry.id   AF-A0A0F9DUJ6-F1
#
_cell.length_a   1.000
_cell.length_b   1.000
_cell.length_c   1.000
_cell.angle_alpha   90.00
_cell.angle_beta   90.00
_cell.angle_gamma   90.00
#
_symmetry.space_group_name_H-M   'P 1'
#
loop_
_entity.id
_entity.type
_entity.pdbx_description
1 polymer ?
#
loop_
_entity_poly.entity_id
_entity_poly.type
_entity_poly.pdbx_seq_one_letter_code
_entity_poly.pdbx_strand_id
1 'polypeptide(L)'
;MVIAKEIFGGTGRNFLNPALAGRAFLFFAYPAQISGDTVWTAVDSFSGATMLGQAFVGSLDYSNMALWWDAFYGFIQGSVGETSTLALLVGGLFLIYVRIASWRIVLGVFLGMVATAFLLNAVGSETNPVFAMPWHWHLVLGGFAFGMFFMATDPVSAAFTDKAKFAYGALIGVMVVMIRVINPAFPEGMMLAILFANLFAPLFDHFVVQANIKRRLARNV
;
A
#
# COMPACT_ATOMS: atom_id res chain seq x y z
N MET A 1 -18.52 -2.16 7.39
CA MET A 1 -18.88 -0.71 7.44
C MET A 1 -19.44 -0.29 8.80
N VAL A 2 -20.42 -0.99 9.37
CA VAL A 2 -21.02 -0.63 10.68
C VAL A 2 -19.96 -0.41 11.78
N ILE A 3 -19.06 -1.39 11.98
CA ILE A 3 -18.07 -1.34 13.06
C ILE A 3 -17.02 -0.24 12.85
N ALA A 4 -16.52 -0.08 11.63
CA ALA A 4 -15.41 0.83 11.32
C ALA A 4 -15.84 2.29 11.11
N LYS A 5 -17.13 2.55 10.85
CA LYS A 5 -17.64 3.87 10.44
C LYS A 5 -18.84 4.34 11.25
N GLU A 6 -19.91 3.54 11.28
CA GLU A 6 -21.18 4.00 11.86
C GLU A 6 -21.12 4.15 13.38
N ILE A 7 -20.38 3.26 14.07
CA ILE A 7 -20.19 3.36 15.54
C ILE A 7 -19.50 4.67 15.94
N PHE A 8 -18.64 5.23 15.09
CA PHE A 8 -17.88 6.44 15.38
C PHE A 8 -18.59 7.73 14.95
N GLY A 9 -19.84 7.62 14.50
CA GLY A 9 -20.67 8.77 14.12
C GLY A 9 -20.68 9.07 12.62
N GLY A 10 -20.34 8.10 11.78
CA GLY A 10 -20.54 8.18 10.33
C GLY A 10 -19.43 8.91 9.57
N THR A 11 -19.77 9.49 8.41
CA THR A 11 -18.80 10.15 7.53
C THR A 11 -18.13 11.35 8.21
N GLY A 12 -16.79 11.33 8.31
CA GLY A 12 -15.99 12.44 8.86
C GLY A 12 -15.42 12.18 10.26
N ARG A 13 -15.76 11.07 10.91
CA ARG A 13 -15.21 10.69 12.22
C ARG A 13 -14.49 9.33 12.22
N ASN A 14 -14.23 8.78 11.03
CA ASN A 14 -13.59 7.48 10.90
C ASN A 14 -12.08 7.64 11.09
N PHE A 15 -11.55 6.99 12.12
CA PHE A 15 -10.10 6.95 12.35
C PHE A 15 -9.38 5.93 11.45
N LEU A 16 -10.12 5.10 10.71
CA LEU A 16 -9.58 4.11 9.79
C LEU A 16 -10.43 3.97 8.53
N ASN A 17 -9.78 3.64 7.41
CA ASN A 17 -10.43 3.43 6.12
C ASN A 17 -11.47 2.29 6.22
N PRO A 18 -12.78 2.58 6.09
CA PRO A 18 -13.85 1.60 6.33
C PRO A 18 -13.91 0.47 5.29
N ALA A 19 -13.48 0.74 4.06
CA ALA A 19 -13.43 -0.26 3.00
C ALA A 19 -12.33 -1.28 3.29
N LEU A 20 -11.14 -0.80 3.68
CA LEU A 20 -10.03 -1.66 4.10
C LEU A 20 -10.34 -2.43 5.38
N ALA A 21 -11.03 -1.83 6.35
CA ALA A 21 -11.46 -2.53 7.54
C ALA A 21 -12.44 -3.68 7.21
N GLY A 22 -13.31 -3.49 6.20
CA GLY A 22 -14.16 -4.55 5.66
C GLY A 22 -13.36 -5.67 5.00
N ARG A 23 -12.40 -5.33 4.13
CA ARG A 23 -11.49 -6.32 3.50
C ARG A 23 -10.68 -7.06 4.56
N ALA A 24 -10.19 -6.38 5.60
CA ALA A 24 -9.42 -6.98 6.68
C ALA A 24 -10.28 -7.96 7.51
N PHE A 25 -11.54 -7.61 7.80
CA PHE A 25 -12.46 -8.53 8.45
C PHE A 25 -12.63 -9.82 7.65
N LEU A 26 -12.92 -9.72 6.34
CA LEU A 26 -13.08 -10.89 5.50
C LEU A 26 -11.79 -11.69 5.37
N PHE A 27 -10.64 -11.01 5.28
CA PHE A 27 -9.32 -11.63 5.20
C PHE A 27 -9.00 -12.50 6.42
N PHE A 28 -9.33 -12.03 7.63
CA PHE A 28 -9.09 -12.80 8.87
C PHE A 28 -10.20 -13.79 9.21
N ALA A 29 -11.46 -13.48 8.88
CA ALA A 29 -12.60 -14.34 9.20
C ALA A 29 -12.82 -15.47 8.18
N TYR A 30 -12.50 -15.23 6.90
CA TYR A 30 -12.72 -16.14 5.78
C TYR A 30 -11.48 -16.26 4.89
N PRO A 31 -10.32 -16.67 5.44
CA PRO A 31 -9.06 -16.68 4.71
C PRO A 31 -9.10 -17.63 3.50
N ALA A 32 -9.81 -18.75 3.59
CA ALA A 32 -9.88 -19.74 2.51
C ALA A 32 -10.59 -19.25 1.23
N GLN A 33 -11.45 -18.25 1.36
CA GLN A 33 -12.23 -17.67 0.25
C GLN A 33 -11.59 -16.42 -0.36
N ILE A 34 -10.54 -15.88 0.27
CA ILE A 34 -9.87 -14.63 -0.15
C ILE A 34 -8.36 -14.83 -0.37
N SER A 35 -7.79 -15.88 0.21
CA SER A 35 -6.38 -16.23 0.08
C SER A 35 -6.24 -17.55 -0.66
N GLY A 36 -5.37 -17.59 -1.67
CA GLY A 36 -5.07 -18.78 -2.46
C GLY A 36 -5.01 -18.50 -3.96
N ASP A 37 -4.37 -19.40 -4.70
CA ASP A 37 -4.15 -19.27 -6.15
C ASP A 37 -5.39 -19.63 -6.98
N THR A 38 -6.27 -20.47 -6.43
CA THR A 38 -7.47 -21.00 -7.11
C THR A 38 -8.67 -20.06 -7.10
N VAL A 39 -8.66 -19.02 -6.26
CA VAL A 39 -9.81 -18.10 -6.07
C VAL A 39 -9.88 -17.04 -7.18
N TRP A 40 -8.76 -16.79 -7.87
CA TRP A 40 -8.63 -15.70 -8.85
C TRP A 40 -8.95 -16.11 -10.29
N THR A 41 -9.39 -17.35 -10.51
CA THR A 41 -9.60 -17.91 -11.86
C THR A 41 -11.04 -18.40 -12.00
N ALA A 42 -11.79 -17.81 -12.93
CA ALA A 42 -13.18 -18.19 -13.21
C ALA A 42 -13.33 -19.57 -13.88
N VAL A 43 -12.23 -20.15 -14.38
CA VAL A 43 -12.18 -21.46 -15.04
C VAL A 43 -11.16 -22.34 -14.31
N ASP A 44 -11.61 -23.53 -13.89
CA ASP A 44 -10.91 -24.53 -13.07
C ASP A 44 -9.56 -25.02 -13.66
N SER A 45 -9.30 -24.72 -14.93
CA SER A 45 -8.15 -25.23 -15.70
C SER A 45 -6.99 -24.24 -15.86
N PHE A 46 -7.10 -23.02 -15.35
CA PHE A 46 -6.05 -22.00 -15.43
C PHE A 46 -5.70 -21.43 -14.05
N SER A 47 -5.59 -22.29 -13.04
CA SER A 47 -5.05 -21.91 -11.72
C SER A 47 -3.53 -21.73 -11.82
N GLY A 48 -3.05 -20.55 -11.49
CA GLY A 48 -1.63 -20.23 -11.49
C GLY A 48 -1.32 -19.30 -10.33
N ALA A 49 -0.11 -19.46 -9.78
CA ALA A 49 0.33 -18.64 -8.67
C ALA A 49 0.36 -17.17 -9.10
N THR A 50 -0.21 -16.29 -8.27
CA THR A 50 -0.07 -14.84 -8.49
C THR A 50 1.41 -14.50 -8.62
N MET A 51 1.77 -13.52 -9.46
CA MET A 51 3.17 -13.09 -9.62
C MET A 51 3.80 -12.77 -8.25
N LEU A 52 3.03 -12.19 -7.33
CA LEU A 52 3.52 -11.94 -5.97
C LEU A 52 3.78 -13.24 -5.19
N GLY A 53 2.92 -14.27 -5.32
CA GLY A 53 3.19 -15.60 -4.77
C GLY A 53 4.44 -16.27 -5.37
N GLN A 54 4.65 -16.12 -6.68
CA GLN A 54 5.85 -16.62 -7.36
C GLN A 54 7.14 -15.95 -6.85
N ALA A 55 7.08 -14.66 -6.49
CA ALA A 55 8.21 -13.97 -5.86
C ALA A 55 8.61 -14.60 -4.52
N PHE A 56 7.64 -15.03 -3.70
CA PHE A 56 7.89 -15.69 -2.42
C PHE A 56 8.53 -17.06 -2.57
N VAL A 57 8.17 -17.79 -3.63
CA VAL A 57 8.77 -19.11 -3.94
C VAL A 57 10.14 -18.95 -4.64
N GLY A 58 10.49 -17.73 -5.06
CA GLY A 58 11.75 -17.46 -5.77
C GLY A 58 11.76 -17.92 -7.22
N SER A 59 10.59 -18.16 -7.82
CA SER A 59 10.46 -18.57 -9.22
C SER A 59 10.36 -17.39 -10.19
N LEU A 60 10.27 -16.16 -9.68
CA LEU A 60 10.24 -14.95 -10.50
C LEU A 60 11.64 -14.46 -10.86
N ASP A 61 11.89 -14.33 -12.15
CA ASP A 61 13.10 -13.68 -12.68
C ASP A 61 12.87 -12.15 -12.81
N TYR A 62 13.47 -11.40 -11.89
CA TYR A 62 13.38 -9.94 -11.88
C TYR A 62 14.14 -9.25 -13.04
N SER A 63 14.99 -9.99 -13.77
CA SER A 63 15.72 -9.47 -14.94
C SER A 63 14.90 -9.51 -16.23
N ASN A 64 13.79 -10.26 -16.23
CA ASN A 64 12.94 -10.42 -17.40
C ASN A 64 12.05 -9.18 -17.62
N MET A 65 12.51 -8.29 -18.50
CA MET A 65 11.81 -7.04 -18.81
C MET A 65 10.48 -7.26 -19.56
N ALA A 66 10.32 -8.37 -20.28
CA ALA A 66 9.06 -8.67 -20.96
C ALA A 66 7.95 -8.97 -19.93
N LEU A 67 8.26 -9.80 -18.93
CA LEU A 67 7.35 -10.07 -17.81
C LEU A 67 7.00 -8.80 -17.02
N TRP A 68 7.95 -7.87 -16.88
CA TRP A 68 7.70 -6.59 -16.23
C TRP A 68 6.68 -5.74 -17.02
N TRP A 69 6.80 -5.68 -18.34
CA TRP A 69 5.84 -4.97 -19.20
C TRP A 69 4.45 -5.60 -19.16
N ASP A 70 4.36 -6.93 -19.20
CA ASP A 70 3.08 -7.63 -19.07
C ASP A 70 2.41 -7.32 -17.73
N ALA A 71 3.20 -7.29 -16.65
CA ALA A 71 2.73 -6.87 -15.33
C ALA A 71 2.30 -5.40 -15.29
N PHE A 72 3.01 -4.51 -16.00
CA PHE A 72 2.68 -3.07 -16.06
C PHE A 72 1.35 -2.80 -16.77
N TYR A 73 1.09 -3.52 -17.87
CA TYR A 73 -0.19 -3.44 -18.60
C TYR A 73 -1.33 -4.21 -17.89
N GLY A 74 -1.00 -5.17 -17.02
CA GLY A 74 -1.95 -5.97 -16.27
C GLY A 74 -2.34 -7.28 -16.96
N PHE A 75 -1.55 -7.76 -17.92
CA PHE A 75 -1.69 -9.07 -18.57
C PHE A 75 -1.15 -10.21 -17.70
N ILE A 76 -1.32 -10.08 -16.38
CA ILE A 76 -0.89 -11.04 -15.37
C ILE A 76 -2.09 -11.57 -14.61
N GLN A 77 -1.89 -12.70 -13.95
CA GLN A 77 -2.93 -13.35 -13.17
C GLN A 77 -3.30 -12.53 -11.93
N GLY A 78 -4.59 -12.19 -11.82
CA GLY A 78 -5.17 -11.35 -10.77
C GLY A 78 -6.36 -10.55 -11.28
N SER A 79 -6.96 -9.72 -10.42
CA SER A 79 -8.02 -8.81 -10.85
C SER A 79 -7.43 -7.72 -11.75
N VAL A 80 -7.92 -7.60 -12.99
CA VAL A 80 -7.44 -6.62 -13.99
C VAL A 80 -7.45 -5.18 -13.44
N GLY A 81 -8.40 -4.86 -12.55
CA GLY A 81 -8.49 -3.56 -11.89
C GLY A 81 -7.45 -3.30 -10.80
N GLU A 82 -6.81 -4.34 -10.26
CA GLU A 82 -5.74 -4.23 -9.26
C GLU A 82 -4.35 -4.42 -9.90
N THR A 83 -4.23 -5.20 -10.97
CA THR A 83 -2.94 -5.53 -11.61
C THR A 83 -2.48 -4.51 -12.64
N SER A 84 -3.39 -3.79 -13.32
CA SER A 84 -3.04 -2.84 -14.38
C SER A 84 -2.49 -1.53 -13.81
N THR A 85 -1.17 -1.48 -13.59
CA THR A 85 -0.48 -0.30 -13.05
C THR A 85 -0.65 0.92 -13.93
N LEU A 86 -0.64 0.76 -15.27
CA LEU A 86 -0.84 1.87 -16.20
C LEU A 86 -2.21 2.54 -16.00
N ALA A 87 -3.29 1.75 -15.98
CA ALA A 87 -4.65 2.27 -15.81
C ALA A 87 -4.80 2.96 -14.45
N LEU A 88 -4.21 2.37 -13.40
CA LEU A 88 -4.19 2.93 -12.05
C LEU A 88 -3.41 4.25 -11.98
N LEU A 89 -2.28 4.35 -12.68
CA LEU A 89 -1.47 5.56 -12.75
C LEU A 89 -2.23 6.67 -13.47
N VAL A 90 -2.90 6.39 -14.59
CA VAL A 90 -3.72 7.38 -15.30
C VAL A 90 -4.87 7.88 -14.40
N GLY A 91 -5.59 6.97 -13.75
CA GLY A 91 -6.66 7.34 -12.82
C GLY A 91 -6.15 8.10 -11.59
N GLY A 92 -5.03 7.68 -11.02
CA GLY A 92 -4.39 8.31 -9.87
C GLY A 92 -3.88 9.72 -10.17
N LEU A 93 -3.21 9.91 -11.32
CA LEU A 93 -2.78 11.23 -11.78
C LEU A 93 -3.97 12.16 -12.03
N PHE A 94 -5.06 11.65 -12.60
CA PHE A 94 -6.29 12.42 -12.78
C PHE A 94 -6.86 12.89 -11.44
N LEU A 95 -6.91 12.03 -10.41
CA LEU A 95 -7.39 12.42 -9.07
C LEU A 95 -6.48 13.44 -8.38
N ILE A 96 -5.16 13.36 -8.61
CA ILE A 96 -4.20 14.37 -8.13
C ILE A 96 -4.42 15.70 -8.86
N TYR A 97 -4.65 15.68 -10.17
CA TYR A 97 -4.91 16.87 -10.97
C TYR A 97 -6.18 17.60 -10.52
N VAL A 98 -7.26 16.86 -10.25
CA VAL A 98 -8.53 17.41 -9.73
C VAL A 98 -8.41 17.80 -8.24
N ARG A 99 -7.25 17.60 -7.60
CA ARG A 99 -6.95 17.92 -6.19
C ARG A 99 -7.84 17.21 -5.18
N ILE A 100 -8.38 16.05 -5.54
CA ILE A 100 -9.09 15.16 -4.60
C ILE A 100 -8.07 14.33 -3.83
N ALA A 101 -7.09 13.77 -4.54
CA ALA A 101 -6.00 13.00 -3.95
C ALA A 101 -4.80 13.91 -3.64
N SER A 102 -4.21 13.74 -2.45
CA SER A 102 -3.03 14.53 -2.07
C SER A 102 -1.74 13.91 -2.62
N TRP A 103 -1.05 14.66 -3.49
CA TRP A 103 0.25 14.24 -4.04
C TRP A 103 1.32 14.02 -2.95
N ARG A 104 1.20 14.70 -1.81
CA ARG A 104 2.12 14.57 -0.67
C ARG A 104 2.09 13.16 -0.07
N ILE A 105 0.90 12.58 0.10
CA ILE A 105 0.77 11.20 0.61
C ILE A 105 1.32 10.23 -0.42
N VAL A 106 0.89 10.35 -1.69
CA VAL A 106 1.36 9.49 -2.78
C VAL A 106 2.88 9.48 -2.88
N LEU A 107 3.50 10.66 -2.87
CA LEU A 107 4.95 10.79 -2.91
C LEU A 107 5.61 10.24 -1.64
N GLY A 108 5.00 10.41 -0.47
CA GLY A 108 5.45 9.78 0.78
C GLY A 108 5.46 8.25 0.68
N VAL A 109 4.37 7.64 0.20
CA VAL A 109 4.25 6.18 0.02
C VAL A 109 5.30 5.67 -0.95
N PHE A 110 5.46 6.35 -2.10
CA PHE A 110 6.44 5.98 -3.10
C PHE A 110 7.87 6.06 -2.55
N LEU A 111 8.24 7.17 -1.92
CA LEU A 111 9.59 7.33 -1.35
C LEU A 111 9.86 6.35 -0.19
N GLY A 112 8.86 6.09 0.66
CA GLY A 112 8.97 5.09 1.72
C GLY A 112 9.24 3.70 1.16
N MET A 113 8.50 3.30 0.12
CA MET A 113 8.72 2.03 -0.58
C MET A 113 10.12 1.98 -1.21
N VAL A 114 10.51 2.99 -1.98
CA VAL A 114 11.82 3.00 -2.67
C VAL A 114 12.96 2.92 -1.66
N ALA A 115 12.90 3.70 -0.56
CA ALA A 115 13.94 3.71 0.46
C ALA A 115 14.07 2.36 1.16
N THR A 116 12.95 1.75 1.57
CA THR A 116 12.99 0.44 2.26
C THR A 116 13.35 -0.69 1.31
N ALA A 117 12.85 -0.69 0.07
CA ALA A 117 13.22 -1.69 -0.92
C ALA A 117 14.72 -1.60 -1.24
N PHE A 118 15.27 -0.41 -1.44
CA PHE A 118 16.70 -0.25 -1.69
C PHE A 118 17.56 -0.72 -0.50
N LEU A 119 17.13 -0.40 0.72
CA LEU A 119 17.79 -0.87 1.94
C LEU A 119 17.80 -2.41 2.02
N LEU A 120 16.67 -3.06 1.80
CA LEU A 120 16.57 -4.53 1.90
C LEU A 120 17.31 -5.24 0.77
N ASN A 121 17.29 -4.69 -0.45
CA ASN A 121 18.11 -5.20 -1.56
C ASN A 121 19.61 -5.08 -1.25
N ALA A 122 20.03 -3.99 -0.59
CA ALA A 122 21.44 -3.79 -0.22
C ALA A 122 21.89 -4.72 0.91
N VAL A 123 21.01 -5.03 1.87
CA VAL A 123 21.29 -6.02 2.92
C VAL A 123 21.36 -7.43 2.32
N GLY A 124 20.42 -7.77 1.43
CA GLY A 124 20.30 -9.08 0.82
C GLY A 124 19.93 -10.19 1.82
N SER A 125 19.44 -11.31 1.32
CA SER A 125 19.24 -12.52 2.12
C SER A 125 19.30 -13.76 1.23
N GLU A 126 20.05 -14.78 1.64
CA GLU A 126 20.11 -16.07 0.95
C GLU A 126 18.90 -16.96 1.28
N THR A 127 18.23 -16.71 2.41
CA THR A 127 17.10 -17.52 2.89
C THR A 127 15.75 -17.01 2.40
N ASN A 128 15.69 -15.78 1.91
CA ASN A 128 14.44 -15.15 1.49
C ASN A 128 14.59 -14.50 0.11
N PRO A 129 14.02 -15.11 -0.95
CA PRO A 129 14.18 -14.63 -2.32
C PRO A 129 13.50 -13.28 -2.59
N VAL A 130 12.57 -12.84 -1.72
CA VAL A 130 11.86 -11.56 -1.88
C VAL A 130 12.76 -10.36 -1.56
N PHE A 131 13.88 -10.57 -0.84
CA PHE A 131 14.86 -9.50 -0.57
C PHE A 131 15.49 -8.95 -1.86
N ALA A 132 15.57 -9.78 -2.91
CA ALA A 132 16.13 -9.38 -4.21
C ALA A 132 15.14 -8.61 -5.11
N MET A 133 13.90 -8.40 -4.66
CA MET A 133 12.88 -7.72 -5.46
C MET A 133 13.20 -6.21 -5.57
N PRO A 134 13.41 -5.66 -6.79
CA PRO A 134 13.67 -4.23 -6.96
C PRO A 134 12.47 -3.36 -6.63
N TRP A 135 12.69 -2.07 -6.35
CA TRP A 135 11.61 -1.11 -6.08
C TRP A 135 10.58 -0.99 -7.21
N HIS A 136 11.01 -1.11 -8.47
CA HIS A 136 10.13 -1.05 -9.64
C HIS A 136 9.15 -2.23 -9.68
N TRP A 137 9.59 -3.40 -9.23
CA TRP A 137 8.74 -4.61 -9.16
C TRP A 137 7.72 -4.51 -8.03
N HIS A 138 8.08 -3.89 -6.91
CA HIS A 138 7.14 -3.61 -5.82
C HIS A 138 5.97 -2.72 -6.26
N LEU A 139 6.21 -1.80 -7.21
CA LEU A 139 5.18 -0.90 -7.70
C LEU A 139 4.17 -1.61 -8.60
N VAL A 140 4.65 -2.50 -9.46
CA VAL A 140 3.88 -3.15 -10.52
C VAL A 140 3.16 -4.41 -10.04
N LEU A 141 3.67 -5.06 -8.99
CA LEU A 141 3.08 -6.28 -8.46
C LEU A 141 2.03 -6.02 -7.36
N GLY A 142 0.90 -6.72 -7.48
CA GLY A 142 -0.20 -6.73 -6.52
C GLY A 142 -0.91 -5.38 -6.36
N GLY A 143 -1.73 -5.23 -5.31
CA GLY A 143 -2.54 -4.04 -5.08
C GLY A 143 -1.79 -2.78 -4.58
N PHE A 144 -0.47 -2.69 -4.75
CA PHE A 144 0.30 -1.56 -4.21
C PHE A 144 -0.01 -0.24 -4.91
N ALA A 145 0.06 -0.19 -6.24
CA ALA A 145 -0.27 1.02 -7.01
C ALA A 145 -1.72 1.46 -6.74
N PHE A 146 -2.65 0.49 -6.67
CA PHE A 146 -4.04 0.75 -6.35
C PHE A 146 -4.19 1.36 -4.95
N GLY A 147 -3.58 0.76 -3.93
CA GLY A 147 -3.63 1.29 -2.58
C GLY A 147 -2.98 2.67 -2.46
N MET A 148 -1.87 2.91 -3.16
CA MET A 148 -1.17 4.20 -3.15
C MET A 148 -2.06 5.33 -3.69
N PHE A 149 -2.71 5.13 -4.84
CA PHE A 149 -3.46 6.18 -5.51
C PHE A 149 -4.90 6.35 -5.01
N PHE A 150 -5.56 5.26 -4.58
CA PHE A 150 -7.00 5.26 -4.32
C PHE A 150 -7.39 5.05 -2.85
N MET A 151 -6.51 4.46 -2.03
CA MET A 151 -6.85 4.11 -0.64
C MET A 151 -6.08 4.91 0.40
N ALA A 152 -4.78 5.14 0.17
CA ALA A 152 -3.93 5.91 1.06
C ALA A 152 -4.30 7.41 1.06
N THR A 153 -4.92 7.90 -0.01
CA THR A 153 -5.32 9.31 -0.16
C THR A 153 -6.73 9.60 0.35
N ASP A 154 -7.31 8.73 1.19
CA ASP A 154 -8.62 8.96 1.80
C ASP A 154 -8.58 10.21 2.72
N PRO A 155 -9.35 11.27 2.44
CA PRO A 155 -9.24 12.55 3.15
C PRO A 155 -9.71 12.51 4.61
N VAL A 156 -10.43 11.46 5.04
CA VAL A 156 -10.99 11.39 6.39
C VAL A 156 -10.04 10.69 7.37
N SER A 157 -9.40 9.60 6.92
CA SER A 157 -8.56 8.76 7.78
C SER A 157 -7.07 9.11 7.70
N ALA A 158 -6.65 9.86 6.69
CA ALA A 158 -5.25 10.30 6.54
C ALA A 158 -4.91 11.52 7.41
N ALA A 159 -3.61 11.80 7.53
CA ALA A 159 -3.10 12.96 8.25
C ALA A 159 -3.51 14.30 7.59
N PHE A 160 -3.83 15.30 8.41
CA PHE A 160 -4.34 16.59 7.95
C PHE A 160 -3.24 17.58 7.56
N THR A 161 -2.15 17.67 8.33
CA THR A 161 -1.10 18.66 8.11
C THR A 161 -0.14 18.26 6.99
N ASP A 162 0.35 19.25 6.22
CA ASP A 162 1.20 19.00 5.06
C ASP A 162 2.49 18.20 5.36
N LYS A 163 3.09 18.44 6.54
CA LYS A 163 4.28 17.69 6.97
C LYS A 163 3.92 16.29 7.44
N ALA A 164 2.80 16.13 8.13
CA ALA A 164 2.35 14.81 8.58
C ALA A 164 1.94 13.91 7.40
N LYS A 165 1.37 14.47 6.32
CA LYS A 165 1.06 13.73 5.10
C LYS A 165 2.26 12.99 4.50
N PHE A 166 3.45 13.61 4.53
CA PHE A 166 4.68 12.93 4.10
C PHE A 166 5.10 11.82 5.04
N ALA A 167 5.07 12.06 6.36
CA ALA A 167 5.43 11.05 7.36
C ALA A 167 4.46 9.86 7.35
N TYR A 168 3.16 10.13 7.23
CA TYR A 168 2.10 9.15 7.08
C TYR A 168 2.28 8.30 5.82
N GLY A 169 2.49 8.93 4.67
CA GLY A 169 2.77 8.21 3.42
C GLY A 169 4.03 7.36 3.52
N ALA A 170 5.12 7.92 4.04
CA ALA A 170 6.37 7.20 4.23
C ALA A 170 6.20 5.97 5.13
N LEU A 171 5.45 6.09 6.23
CA LEU A 171 5.15 4.96 7.11
C LEU A 171 4.42 3.84 6.35
N ILE A 172 3.42 4.16 5.53
CA ILE A 172 2.73 3.17 4.69
C ILE A 172 3.74 2.48 3.77
N GLY A 173 4.52 3.24 3.00
CA GLY A 173 5.48 2.67 2.04
C GLY A 173 6.49 1.71 2.70
N VAL A 174 7.02 2.12 3.85
CA VAL A 174 7.94 1.29 4.66
C VAL A 174 7.24 0.02 5.14
N MET A 175 6.04 0.14 5.71
CA MET A 175 5.28 -0.99 6.24
C MET A 175 4.89 -1.99 5.15
N VAL A 176 4.55 -1.52 3.94
CA VAL A 176 4.22 -2.45 2.85
C VAL A 176 5.41 -3.30 2.46
N VAL A 177 6.58 -2.69 2.26
CA VAL A 177 7.79 -3.44 1.90
C VAL A 177 8.21 -4.37 3.04
N MET A 178 8.13 -3.91 4.29
CA MET A 178 8.43 -4.76 5.44
C MET A 178 7.50 -5.98 5.51
N ILE A 179 6.20 -5.81 5.33
CA ILE A 179 5.26 -6.93 5.34
C ILE A 179 5.53 -7.86 4.15
N ARG A 180 5.74 -7.31 2.95
CA ARG A 180 6.00 -8.09 1.74
C ARG A 180 7.29 -8.89 1.79
N VAL A 181 8.35 -8.34 2.37
CA VAL A 181 9.67 -8.97 2.32
C VAL A 181 9.92 -9.81 3.57
N ILE A 182 9.54 -9.34 4.76
CA ILE A 182 9.92 -9.97 6.03
C ILE A 182 8.86 -10.98 6.51
N ASN A 183 7.57 -10.77 6.20
CA ASN A 183 6.50 -11.61 6.72
C ASN A 183 6.08 -12.69 5.71
N PRO A 184 6.40 -13.98 5.94
CA PRO A 184 6.05 -15.06 5.02
C PRO A 184 4.56 -15.39 4.98
N ALA A 185 3.77 -14.93 5.96
CA ALA A 185 2.35 -15.26 6.06
C ALA A 185 1.48 -14.50 5.05
N PHE A 186 1.92 -13.31 4.61
CA PHE A 186 1.07 -12.40 3.83
C PHE A 186 1.81 -11.82 2.63
N PRO A 187 1.53 -12.31 1.40
CA PRO A 187 2.20 -11.80 0.21
C PRO A 187 1.79 -10.36 -0.12
N GLU A 188 0.56 -9.94 0.22
CA GLU A 188 0.10 -8.56 0.03
C GLU A 188 0.12 -7.77 1.35
N GLY A 189 0.94 -6.72 1.42
CA GLY A 189 1.07 -5.87 2.62
C GLY A 189 0.26 -4.58 2.63
N MET A 190 -0.36 -4.17 1.51
CA MET A 190 -0.92 -2.82 1.34
C MET A 190 -2.05 -2.49 2.32
N MET A 191 -3.03 -3.37 2.44
CA MET A 191 -4.20 -3.17 3.31
C MET A 191 -3.79 -2.98 4.77
N LEU A 192 -2.98 -3.89 5.31
CA LEU A 192 -2.56 -3.86 6.71
C LEU A 192 -1.67 -2.65 7.00
N ALA A 193 -0.81 -2.27 6.06
CA ALA A 193 0.04 -1.08 6.18
C ALA A 193 -0.77 0.22 6.24
N ILE A 194 -1.81 0.39 5.41
CA ILE A 194 -2.67 1.58 5.46
C ILE A 194 -3.45 1.62 6.78
N LEU A 195 -4.04 0.50 7.19
CA LEU A 195 -4.78 0.44 8.46
C LEU A 195 -3.86 0.78 9.63
N PHE A 196 -2.65 0.25 9.66
CA PHE A 196 -1.65 0.58 10.67
C PHE A 196 -1.31 2.07 10.65
N ALA A 197 -1.03 2.65 9.48
CA ALA A 197 -0.70 4.06 9.38
C ALA A 197 -1.85 4.99 9.79
N ASN A 198 -3.11 4.59 9.56
CA ASN A 198 -4.28 5.36 10.01
C ASN A 198 -4.31 5.53 11.54
N LEU A 199 -3.88 4.50 12.30
CA LEU A 199 -3.77 4.60 13.77
C LEU A 199 -2.72 5.64 14.19
N PHE A 200 -1.65 5.81 13.41
CA PHE A 200 -0.58 6.77 13.69
C PHE A 200 -0.80 8.15 13.07
N ALA A 201 -1.79 8.33 12.19
CA ALA A 201 -2.08 9.61 11.55
C ALA A 201 -2.30 10.75 12.58
N PRO A 202 -3.11 10.58 13.64
CA PRO A 202 -3.30 11.62 14.66
C PRO A 202 -2.01 11.96 15.43
N LEU A 203 -1.13 10.97 15.63
CA LEU A 203 0.14 11.16 16.32
C LEU A 203 1.08 12.05 15.51
N PHE A 204 1.17 11.81 14.19
CA PHE A 204 1.97 12.65 13.30
C PHE A 204 1.46 14.09 13.27
N ASP A 205 0.14 14.29 13.20
CA ASP A 205 -0.44 15.62 13.26
C ASP A 205 -0.17 16.32 14.59
N HIS A 206 -0.30 15.60 15.71
CA HIS A 206 0.00 16.16 17.03
C HIS A 206 1.46 16.65 17.12
N PHE A 207 2.43 15.85 16.67
CA PHE A 207 3.83 16.27 16.67
C PHE A 207 4.09 17.49 15.79
N VAL A 208 3.49 17.56 14.60
CA VAL A 208 3.65 18.69 13.69
C VAL A 208 3.04 19.97 14.27
N VAL A 209 1.86 19.87 14.89
CA VAL A 209 1.18 21.00 15.53
C VAL A 209 2.00 21.50 16.72
N GLN A 210 2.45 20.63 17.61
CA GLN A 210 3.29 21.01 18.76
C GLN A 210 4.60 21.68 18.32
N ALA A 211 5.26 21.14 17.29
CA ALA A 211 6.47 21.75 16.74
C ALA A 211 6.22 23.16 16.17
N ASN A 212 5.06 23.39 15.55
CA ASN A 212 4.67 24.71 15.06
C ASN A 212 4.36 25.68 16.20
N ILE A 213 3.69 25.24 17.27
CA ILE A 213 3.43 26.05 18.47
C ILE A 213 4.75 26.48 19.11
N LYS A 214 5.68 25.54 19.32
CA LYS A 214 7.01 25.83 19.89
C LYS A 214 7.80 26.84 19.05
N ARG A 215 7.77 26.71 17.72
CA ARG A 215 8.41 27.68 16.80
C ARG A 215 7.79 29.07 16.85
N ARG A 216 6.47 29.18 17.08
CA ARG A 216 5.78 30.48 17.22
C ARG A 216 6.17 31.15 18.53
N LEU A 217 6.19 30.41 19.63
CA LEU A 217 6.60 30.94 20.94
C LEU A 217 8.04 31.47 20.92
N ALA A 218 8.97 30.73 20.29
CA ALA A 218 10.37 31.14 20.19
C ALA A 218 10.63 32.38 19.30
N ARG A 219 9.65 32.85 18.52
CA ARG A 219 9.75 34.10 17.73
C ARG A 219 9.23 35.32 18.49
N ASN A 220 8.50 35.10 19.58
CA ASN A 220 7.90 36.14 20.40
C ASN A 220 8.72 36.45 21.67
N VAL A 221 9.95 35.94 21.74
CA VAL A 221 10.98 36.22 22.76
C VAL A 221 12.16 36.87 22.05
#